data_AF-A0A0A0AQV4-F1
#
_entry.id   AF-A0A0A0AQV4-F1
#
_cell.length_a   1.000
_cell.length_b   1.000
_cell.length_c   1.000
_cell.angle_alpha   90.00
_cell.angle_beta   90.00
_cell.angle_gamma   90.00
#
_symmetry.space_group_name_H-M   'P 1'
#
loop_
_entity.id
_entity.type
_entity.pdbx_description
1 polymer ?
#
loop_
_entity_poly.entity_id
_entity_poly.type
_entity_poly.pdbx_seq_one_letter_code
_entity_poly.pdbx_strand_id
1 'polypeptide(L)' 'GMIGYGMAKGAVHQLCQSLAGANSGLPSGSAAVAVLPVTLDTPANRKSMPDADFSSWTPLEFIAE' A
#
# COMPACT_ATOMS: atom_id res chain seq x y z
N GLY A 1 -9.09 -8.94 -12.19
CA GLY A 1 -7.96 -8.50 -13.03
C GLY A 1 -6.69 -8.34 -12.20
N MET A 2 -6.13 -9.44 -11.68
CA MET A 2 -5.05 -9.34 -10.69
C MET A 2 -3.63 -9.34 -11.30
N ILE A 3 -3.45 -9.74 -12.56
CA ILE A 3 -2.15 -9.66 -13.26
C ILE A 3 -1.72 -8.20 -13.41
N GLY A 4 -2.59 -7.35 -13.96
CA GLY A 4 -2.33 -5.91 -14.08
C GLY A 4 -2.08 -5.24 -12.73
N TYR A 5 -2.88 -5.58 -11.73
CA TYR A 5 -2.70 -5.09 -10.35
C TYR A 5 -1.34 -5.51 -9.77
N GLY A 6 -0.97 -6.79 -9.89
CA GLY A 6 0.29 -7.32 -9.38
C GLY A 6 1.50 -6.69 -10.06
N MET A 7 1.47 -6.54 -11.39
CA MET A 7 2.53 -5.84 -12.13
C MET A 7 2.67 -4.38 -11.67
N ALA A 8 1.55 -3.66 -11.54
CA ALA A 8 1.57 -2.27 -11.11
C ALA A 8 2.14 -2.11 -9.68
N LYS A 9 1.72 -2.96 -8.74
CA LYS A 9 2.24 -2.93 -7.36
C LYS A 9 3.71 -3.35 -7.28
N GLY A 10 4.11 -4.38 -8.02
CA GLY A 10 5.51 -4.79 -8.13
C GLY A 10 6.41 -3.67 -8.65
N ALA A 11 5.97 -2.92 -9.66
CA ALA A 11 6.71 -1.75 -10.16
C ALA A 11 6.86 -0.65 -9.09
N VAL A 12 5.83 -0.39 -8.30
CA VAL A 12 5.90 0.59 -7.18
C VAL A 12 6.86 0.11 -6.09
N HIS A 13 6.87 -1.18 -5.75
CA HIS A 13 7.84 -1.73 -4.79
C HIS A 13 9.28 -1.50 -5.28
N GLN A 14 9.54 -1.80 -6.56
CA GLN A 14 10.85 -1.58 -7.16
C GLN A 14 11.24 -0.10 -7.19
N LEU A 15 10.28 0.79 -7.49
CA LEU A 15 10.49 2.23 -7.46
C LEU A 15 10.90 2.73 -6.07
N CYS A 16 10.22 2.26 -5.01
CA CYS A 16 10.55 2.60 -3.63
C CYS A 16 12.01 2.26 -3.30
N GLN A 17 12.48 1.08 -3.73
CA GLN A 17 13.88 0.68 -3.54
C GLN A 17 14.86 1.55 -4.33
N SER A 18 14.55 1.86 -5.58
CA SER A 18 15.39 2.74 -6.39
C SER A 18 15.49 4.14 -5.80
N LEU A 19 14.40 4.68 -5.23
CA LEU A 19 14.37 5.98 -4.58
C LEU A 19 15.22 6.02 -3.29
N ALA A 20 15.32 4.90 -2.57
CA ALA A 20 16.19 4.78 -1.40
C ALA A 20 17.68 4.64 -1.74
N GLY A 21 18.03 4.41 -3.02
CA GLY A 21 19.40 4.27 -3.49
C GLY A 21 20.19 5.58 -3.58
N ALA A 22 21.50 5.48 -3.71
CA ALA A 22 22.37 6.64 -3.93
C ALA A 22 22.04 7.34 -5.25
N ASN A 23 22.17 8.67 -5.26
CA ASN A 23 21.89 9.52 -6.44
C ASN A 23 20.48 9.38 -7.01
N SER A 24 19.49 8.96 -6.22
CA SER A 24 18.09 8.82 -6.64
C SER A 24 17.38 10.14 -6.95
N GLY A 25 17.95 11.25 -6.47
CA GLY A 25 17.35 12.59 -6.54
C GLY A 25 16.51 12.97 -5.33
N LEU A 26 16.36 12.08 -4.33
CA LEU A 26 15.72 12.45 -3.07
C LEU A 26 16.61 13.37 -2.22
N PRO A 27 16.02 14.30 -1.45
CA PRO A 27 16.76 15.14 -0.52
C PRO A 27 17.50 14.33 0.55
N SER A 28 18.61 14.87 1.04
CA SER A 28 19.36 14.25 2.14
C SER A 28 18.49 14.10 3.39
N GLY A 29 18.59 12.96 4.07
CA GLY A 29 17.82 12.63 5.27
C GLY A 29 16.36 12.23 5.04
N SER A 30 15.90 12.14 3.79
CA SER A 30 14.56 11.65 3.47
C SER A 30 14.49 10.12 3.35
N ALA A 31 13.28 9.57 3.41
CA ALA A 31 13.02 8.15 3.21
C ALA A 31 11.89 7.95 2.18
N ALA A 32 12.06 6.97 1.30
CA ALA A 32 10.97 6.43 0.49
C ALA A 32 10.34 5.25 1.24
N VAL A 33 9.04 5.32 1.52
CA VAL A 33 8.31 4.27 2.25
C VAL A 33 7.09 3.87 1.45
N ALA A 34 6.96 2.57 1.18
CA ALA A 34 5.76 1.98 0.60
C ALA A 34 5.00 1.19 1.67
N VAL A 35 3.72 1.53 1.87
CA VAL A 35 2.82 0.79 2.77
C VAL A 35 2.02 -0.23 1.95
N LEU A 36 2.06 -1.50 2.37
CA LEU A 36 1.48 -2.64 1.65
C LEU A 36 0.32 -3.26 2.44
N PRO A 37 -0.86 -2.60 2.52
CA PRO A 37 -2.00 -3.17 3.22
C PRO A 37 -2.58 -4.37 2.46
N VAL A 38 -3.13 -5.33 3.20
CA VAL A 38 -3.89 -6.45 2.62
C VAL A 38 -5.31 -6.00 2.28
N THR A 39 -6.09 -5.56 3.28
CA THR A 39 -7.43 -5.03 3.07
C THR A 39 -7.71 -3.91 4.06
N LEU A 40 -8.03 -2.74 3.53
CA LEU A 40 -8.44 -1.58 4.32
C LEU A 40 -9.94 -1.64 4.61
N ASP A 41 -10.30 -1.27 5.82
CA ASP A 41 -11.68 -1.18 6.23
C ASP A 41 -12.34 0.10 5.67
N THR A 42 -13.03 -0.04 4.55
CA THR A 42 -13.72 1.06 3.87
C THR A 42 -15.20 0.73 3.67
N PRO A 43 -16.09 1.75 3.63
CA PRO A 43 -17.51 1.52 3.33
C PRO A 43 -17.74 0.78 2.00
N ALA A 44 -16.90 1.07 0.99
CA ALA A 44 -16.97 0.41 -0.32
C ALA A 44 -16.60 -1.09 -0.24
N ASN A 45 -15.56 -1.43 0.53
CA ASN A 45 -15.17 -2.83 0.74
C ASN A 45 -16.24 -3.58 1.53
N ARG A 46 -16.78 -3.01 2.62
CA ARG A 46 -17.85 -3.64 3.41
C ARG A 46 -19.11 -3.88 2.58
N LYS A 47 -19.50 -2.93 1.71
CA LYS A 47 -20.64 -3.10 0.80
C LYS A 47 -20.41 -4.21 -0.23
N SER A 48 -19.19 -4.32 -0.76
CA SER A 48 -18.83 -5.29 -1.80
C SER A 48 -18.56 -6.69 -1.26
N MET A 49 -18.18 -6.80 0.02
CA MET A 49 -17.83 -8.04 0.71
C MET A 49 -18.55 -8.10 2.08
N PRO A 50 -19.90 -8.17 2.12
CA PRO A 50 -20.67 -8.03 3.35
C PRO A 50 -20.46 -9.17 4.36
N ASP A 51 -20.07 -10.36 3.89
CA ASP A 51 -19.88 -11.55 4.73
C ASP A 51 -18.41 -11.82 5.09
N ALA A 52 -17.50 -10.88 4.79
CA ALA A 52 -16.09 -11.02 5.13
C ALA A 52 -15.83 -10.84 6.64
N ASP A 53 -14.74 -11.43 7.13
CA ASP A 53 -14.28 -11.19 8.50
C ASP A 53 -13.60 -9.81 8.62
N PHE A 54 -14.37 -8.79 9.00
CA PHE A 54 -13.87 -7.43 9.18
C PHE A 54 -12.86 -7.28 10.32
N SER A 55 -12.76 -8.25 11.25
CA SER A 55 -11.74 -8.19 12.31
C SER A 55 -10.31 -8.34 11.77
N SER A 56 -10.16 -8.87 10.55
CA SER A 56 -8.89 -9.00 9.84
C SER A 56 -8.51 -7.77 9.00
N TRP A 57 -9.39 -6.78 8.87
CA TRP A 57 -9.17 -5.60 8.03
C TRP A 57 -8.51 -4.47 8.82
N THR A 58 -7.66 -3.70 8.17
CA THR A 58 -6.96 -2.59 8.81
C THR A 58 -7.87 -1.35 8.89
N PRO A 59 -8.15 -0.80 10.09
CA PRO A 59 -8.87 0.46 10.25
C PRO A 59 -8.11 1.62 9.57
N LEU A 60 -8.82 2.63 9.08
CA LEU A 60 -8.17 3.75 8.39
C LEU A 60 -7.40 4.64 9.37
N GLU A 61 -7.87 4.73 10.60
CA GLU A 61 -7.25 5.48 11.70
C GLU A 61 -5.87 4.91 12.04
N PHE A 62 -5.69 3.59 11.95
CA PHE A 62 -4.39 2.94 12.17
C PHE A 62 -3.32 3.36 11.14
N ILE A 63 -3.74 3.69 9.91
CA ILE A 63 -2.81 4.17 8.87
C ILE A 63 -2.49 5.66 9.05
N ALA A 64 -3.41 6.41 9.67
CA ALA A 64 -3.26 7.85 9.86
C ALA A 64 -2.41 8.22 11.09
N GLU A 65 -2.39 7.35 12.10
CA GLU A 65 -1.53 7.45 13.30
C GLU A 65 -0.04 7.23 12.97
#